data_AF-A0A2V6LDC9-F1
#
_entry.id   AF-A0A2V6LDC9-F1
#
_cell.length_a   1.000
_cell.length_b   1.000
_cell.length_c   1.000
_cell.angle_alpha   90.00
_cell.angle_beta   90.00
_cell.angle_gamma   90.00
#
_symmetry.space_group_name_H-M   'P 1'
#
loop_
_entity.id
_entity.type
_entity.pdbx_description
1 polymer ?
#
loop_
_entity_poly.entity_id
_entity_poly.type
_entity_poly.pdbx_seq_one_letter_code
_entity_poly.pdbx_strand_id
1 'polypeptide(L)'
;MLWKRIYAAWFGIHFLLIMAVCFAGLFWLIAEGATMLPSALKPYARTAEVAAAWLLGKQAAPSNLLRRSISTYLHAAGIQAGYTFFAPNVPSRHRLSLELFYDDGRVEYESPRLRSKAAALRLDSLLDRLADQRYEPVREVLVKRLAFSVWREHPDVKKIRATFGSLNPPGINEFEQGTTEIFQPMFSFDFSLRDEQKQ
;
A
#
# COMPACT_ATOMS: atom_id res chain seq x y z
N MET A 1 27.70 -15.69 -42.22
CA MET A 1 26.79 -14.53 -42.09
C MET A 1 25.47 -14.85 -41.36
N LEU A 2 24.89 -16.04 -41.53
CA LEU A 2 23.61 -16.42 -40.92
C LEU A 2 23.59 -16.32 -39.37
N TRP A 3 24.65 -16.80 -38.71
CA TRP A 3 24.77 -16.79 -37.24
C TRP A 3 24.77 -15.38 -36.64
N LYS A 4 25.43 -14.41 -37.30
CA LYS A 4 25.39 -13.00 -36.89
C LYS A 4 23.98 -12.40 -36.98
N ARG A 5 23.20 -12.79 -38.00
CA ARG A 5 21.81 -12.36 -38.16
C ARG A 5 20.90 -12.97 -37.09
N ILE A 6 21.15 -14.24 -36.72
CA ILE A 6 20.41 -14.92 -35.64
C ILE A 6 20.68 -14.23 -34.29
N TYR A 7 21.94 -13.92 -33.97
CA TYR A 7 22.24 -13.17 -32.74
C TYR A 7 21.67 -11.76 -32.74
N ALA A 8 21.72 -11.05 -33.87
CA ALA A 8 21.10 -9.73 -33.98
C ALA A 8 19.58 -9.80 -33.78
N ALA A 9 18.92 -10.83 -34.31
CA ALA A 9 17.50 -11.06 -34.08
C ALA A 9 17.19 -11.34 -32.61
N TRP A 10 17.96 -12.21 -31.95
CA TRP A 10 17.80 -12.50 -30.53
C TRP A 10 18.05 -11.29 -29.64
N PHE A 11 19.06 -10.49 -29.96
CA PHE A 11 19.33 -9.22 -29.29
C PHE A 11 18.15 -8.26 -29.45
N GLY A 12 17.62 -8.13 -30.67
CA GLY A 12 16.43 -7.31 -30.94
C GLY A 12 15.20 -7.78 -30.16
N ILE A 13 14.94 -9.09 -30.11
CA ILE A 13 13.83 -9.68 -29.34
C ILE A 13 14.01 -9.39 -27.85
N HIS A 14 15.22 -9.60 -27.31
CA HIS A 14 15.51 -9.32 -25.91
C HIS A 14 15.24 -7.86 -25.54
N PHE A 15 15.75 -6.91 -26.34
CA PHE A 15 15.50 -5.49 -26.12
C PHE A 15 14.02 -5.12 -26.26
N LEU A 16 13.33 -5.69 -27.24
CA LEU A 16 11.89 -5.47 -27.42
C LEU A 16 11.10 -5.95 -26.20
N LEU A 17 11.46 -7.09 -25.61
CA LEU A 17 10.84 -7.60 -24.38
C LEU A 17 11.11 -6.70 -23.17
N ILE A 18 12.35 -6.21 -23.01
CA ILE A 18 12.68 -5.22 -21.97
C ILE A 18 11.81 -3.97 -22.13
N MET A 19 11.80 -3.39 -23.34
CA MET A 19 11.02 -2.19 -23.63
C MET A 19 9.54 -2.40 -23.37
N ALA A 20 8.99 -3.56 -23.73
CA ALA A 20 7.59 -3.88 -23.48
C ALA A 20 7.26 -3.98 -21.99
N VAL A 21 8.12 -4.60 -21.18
CA VAL A 21 7.94 -4.67 -19.72
C VAL A 21 8.04 -3.27 -19.10
N CYS A 22 9.03 -2.47 -19.52
CA CYS A 22 9.21 -1.10 -19.05
C CYS A 22 8.02 -0.20 -19.43
N PHE A 23 7.56 -0.25 -20.68
CA PHE A 23 6.42 0.52 -21.14
C PHE A 23 5.11 0.09 -20.49
N ALA A 24 4.87 -1.21 -20.31
CA ALA A 24 3.70 -1.67 -19.58
C ALA A 24 3.66 -1.09 -18.15
N GLY A 25 4.80 -1.08 -17.45
CA GLY A 25 4.90 -0.48 -16.12
C GLY A 25 4.72 1.05 -16.13
N LEU A 26 5.37 1.75 -17.06
CA LEU A 26 5.27 3.21 -17.19
C LEU A 26 3.84 3.65 -17.54
N PHE A 27 3.21 3.01 -18.53
CA PHE A 27 1.87 3.36 -18.95
C PHE A 27 0.83 3.03 -17.89
N TRP A 28 1.00 1.93 -17.15
CA TRP A 28 0.18 1.65 -15.98
C TRP A 28 0.29 2.76 -14.93
N LEU A 29 1.51 3.21 -14.61
CA LEU A 29 1.76 4.32 -13.67
C LEU A 29 1.06 5.62 -14.09
N ILE A 30 1.11 5.95 -15.39
CA ILE A 30 0.45 7.14 -15.95
C ILE A 30 -1.07 6.98 -15.91
N ALA A 31 -1.59 5.82 -16.30
CA ALA A 31 -3.03 5.51 -16.27
C ALA A 31 -3.61 5.66 -14.86
N GLU A 32 -2.88 5.20 -13.85
CA GLU A 32 -3.29 5.30 -12.44
C GLU A 32 -3.12 6.73 -11.87
N GLY A 33 -2.49 7.65 -12.61
CA GLY A 33 -2.27 9.02 -12.15
C GLY A 33 -1.18 9.15 -11.09
N ALA A 34 -0.27 8.18 -11.03
CA ALA A 34 0.88 8.18 -10.13
C ALA A 34 2.12 8.84 -10.76
N THR A 35 1.93 9.68 -11.79
CA THR A 35 2.96 10.56 -12.38
C THR A 35 2.49 12.01 -12.41
N MET A 36 3.44 12.95 -12.57
CA MET A 36 3.17 14.38 -12.78
C MET A 36 2.60 14.69 -14.18
N LEU A 37 2.30 13.68 -15.00
CA LEU A 37 1.78 13.90 -16.34
C LEU A 37 0.30 14.30 -16.32
N PRO A 38 -0.15 15.14 -17.28
CA PRO A 38 -1.54 15.59 -17.34
C PRO A 38 -2.54 14.43 -17.34
N SER A 39 -3.65 14.60 -16.61
CA SER A 39 -4.73 13.59 -16.53
C SER A 39 -5.36 13.25 -17.88
N ALA A 40 -5.27 14.16 -18.87
CA ALA A 40 -5.67 13.92 -20.25
C ALA A 40 -4.93 12.74 -20.92
N LEU A 41 -3.75 12.36 -20.42
CA LEU A 41 -2.96 11.25 -20.95
C LEU A 41 -3.39 9.88 -20.39
N LYS A 42 -4.20 9.82 -19.33
CA LYS A 42 -4.68 8.56 -18.73
C LYS A 42 -5.32 7.59 -19.72
N PRO A 43 -6.29 7.99 -20.58
CA PRO A 43 -6.92 7.05 -21.51
C PRO A 43 -5.94 6.51 -22.57
N TYR A 44 -5.02 7.37 -23.04
CA TYR A 44 -3.97 6.97 -23.98
C TYR A 44 -2.98 6.02 -23.33
N ALA A 45 -2.55 6.31 -22.10
CA ALA A 45 -1.68 5.45 -21.32
C ALA A 45 -2.34 4.10 -21.06
N ARG A 46 -3.62 4.04 -20.69
CA ARG A 46 -4.34 2.77 -20.49
C ARG A 46 -4.37 1.92 -21.77
N THR A 47 -4.56 2.55 -22.92
CA THR A 47 -4.52 1.87 -24.22
C THR A 47 -3.12 1.32 -24.52
N ALA A 48 -2.09 2.12 -24.27
CA ALA A 48 -0.70 1.73 -24.48
C ALA A 48 -0.22 0.64 -23.52
N GLU A 49 -0.68 0.65 -22.26
CA GLU A 49 -0.50 -0.41 -21.27
C GLU A 49 -1.08 -1.74 -21.79
N VAL A 50 -2.33 -1.71 -22.26
CA VAL A 50 -3.02 -2.90 -22.80
C VAL A 50 -2.28 -3.45 -24.03
N ALA A 51 -1.79 -2.58 -24.91
CA ALA A 51 -0.99 -2.96 -26.07
C ALA A 51 0.35 -3.61 -25.66
N ALA A 52 1.06 -3.02 -24.69
CA ALA A 52 2.30 -3.59 -24.16
C ALA A 52 2.05 -4.93 -23.45
N ALA A 53 0.96 -5.05 -22.69
CA ALA A 53 0.55 -6.30 -22.04
C ALA A 53 0.18 -7.39 -23.06
N TRP A 54 -0.46 -7.01 -24.17
CA TRP A 54 -0.75 -7.92 -25.28
C TRP A 54 0.52 -8.47 -25.92
N LEU A 55 1.51 -7.60 -26.18
CA LEU A 55 2.81 -7.98 -26.73
C LEU A 55 3.56 -8.99 -25.83
N LEU A 56 3.37 -8.88 -24.51
CA LEU A 56 3.90 -9.81 -23.51
C LEU A 56 3.08 -11.10 -23.37
N GLY A 57 2.02 -11.27 -24.17
CA GLY A 57 1.13 -12.42 -24.10
C GLY A 57 0.27 -12.47 -22.83
N LYS A 58 0.17 -11.38 -22.05
CA LYS A 58 -0.57 -11.37 -20.77
C LYS A 58 -2.07 -11.55 -20.93
N GLN A 59 -2.62 -11.19 -22.09
CA GLN A 59 -4.05 -11.37 -22.42
C GLN A 59 -4.41 -12.83 -22.77
N ALA A 60 -3.44 -13.67 -23.11
CA ALA A 60 -3.68 -15.08 -23.42
C ALA A 60 -3.90 -15.90 -22.15
N ALA A 61 -4.64 -17.02 -22.24
CA ALA A 61 -4.84 -17.91 -21.10
C ALA A 61 -3.50 -18.38 -20.48
N PRO A 62 -3.42 -18.61 -19.15
CA PRO A 62 -2.19 -19.10 -18.50
C PRO A 62 -1.67 -20.46 -19.02
N SER A 63 -2.52 -21.23 -19.69
CA SER A 63 -2.19 -22.48 -20.38
C SER A 63 -1.53 -22.29 -21.75
N ASN A 64 -1.51 -21.07 -22.29
CA ASN A 64 -0.97 -20.80 -23.61
C ASN A 64 0.56 -20.96 -23.63
N LEU A 65 1.05 -21.76 -24.58
CA LEU A 65 2.48 -22.07 -24.73
C LEU A 65 3.33 -20.81 -24.96
N LEU A 66 2.86 -19.88 -25.80
CA LEU A 66 3.57 -18.65 -26.11
C LEU A 66 3.74 -17.77 -24.86
N ARG A 67 2.64 -17.59 -24.10
CA ARG A 67 2.67 -16.84 -22.83
C ARG A 67 3.64 -17.47 -21.84
N ARG A 68 3.62 -18.80 -21.69
CA ARG A 68 4.54 -19.53 -20.80
C ARG A 68 5.99 -19.35 -21.23
N SER A 69 6.31 -19.55 -22.51
CA SER A 69 7.67 -19.39 -23.03
C SER A 69 8.23 -17.98 -22.80
N ILE A 70 7.43 -16.95 -23.09
CA ILE A 70 7.80 -15.55 -22.83
C ILE A 70 8.01 -15.34 -21.32
N SER A 71 7.08 -15.79 -20.48
CA SER A 71 7.17 -15.63 -19.02
C SER A 71 8.40 -16.33 -18.44
N THR A 72 8.71 -17.55 -18.89
CA THR A 72 9.89 -18.31 -18.44
C THR A 72 11.17 -17.61 -18.87
N TYR A 73 11.24 -17.12 -20.11
CA TYR A 73 12.39 -16.36 -20.60
C TYR A 73 12.61 -15.07 -19.81
N LEU A 74 11.55 -14.26 -19.61
CA LEU A 74 11.61 -13.03 -18.83
C LEU A 74 12.10 -13.29 -17.41
N HIS A 75 11.63 -14.36 -16.78
CA HIS A 75 12.07 -14.77 -15.45
C HIS A 75 13.55 -15.15 -15.42
N ALA A 76 14.00 -15.97 -16.37
CA ALA A 76 15.41 -16.38 -16.49
C ALA A 76 16.35 -15.21 -16.82
N ALA A 77 15.88 -14.23 -17.59
CA ALA A 77 16.62 -13.04 -17.98
C ALA A 77 16.57 -11.91 -16.92
N GLY A 78 15.81 -12.08 -15.83
CA GLY A 78 15.66 -11.06 -14.78
C GLY A 78 14.79 -9.86 -15.19
N ILE A 79 13.99 -9.97 -16.26
CA ILE A 79 13.16 -8.89 -16.80
C ILE A 79 11.74 -9.02 -16.21
N GLN A 80 11.60 -8.76 -14.92
CA GLN A 80 10.34 -8.98 -14.20
C GLN A 80 9.51 -7.71 -14.04
N ALA A 81 10.16 -6.56 -13.92
CA ALA A 81 9.53 -5.26 -13.77
C ALA A 81 10.38 -4.19 -14.46
N GLY A 82 9.71 -3.14 -14.95
CA GLY A 82 10.42 -1.94 -15.42
C GLY A 82 11.05 -1.20 -14.24
N TYR A 83 12.25 -0.66 -14.44
CA TYR A 83 12.85 0.28 -13.49
C TYR A 83 12.06 1.60 -13.51
N THR A 84 11.02 1.71 -12.70
CA THR A 84 10.27 2.98 -12.54
C THR A 84 10.76 3.69 -11.28
N PHE A 85 11.23 4.93 -11.43
CA PHE A 85 11.82 5.75 -10.36
C PHE A 85 10.78 6.24 -9.33
N PHE A 86 9.51 6.29 -9.73
CA PHE A 86 8.39 6.54 -8.82
C PHE A 86 7.96 5.18 -8.28
N ALA A 87 8.06 4.96 -6.97
CA ALA A 87 7.54 3.77 -6.31
C ALA A 87 6.00 3.77 -6.41
N PRO A 88 5.39 3.05 -7.36
CA PRO A 88 3.94 2.91 -7.41
C PRO A 88 3.58 1.83 -6.39
N ASN A 89 2.65 2.10 -5.47
CA ASN A 89 2.52 1.40 -4.19
C ASN A 89 3.58 1.85 -3.18
N VAL A 90 3.55 3.12 -2.77
CA VAL A 90 3.79 3.36 -1.35
C VAL A 90 2.62 2.69 -0.65
N PRO A 91 2.81 1.55 0.05
CA PRO A 91 1.70 0.85 0.66
C PRO A 91 0.97 1.79 1.61
N SER A 92 -0.36 1.72 1.62
CA SER A 92 -1.17 2.46 2.58
C SER A 92 -0.67 2.13 3.98
N ARG A 93 -0.29 3.17 4.74
CA ARG A 93 0.21 2.98 6.10
C ARG A 93 -0.97 2.80 7.02
N HIS A 94 -0.87 1.90 7.98
CA HIS A 94 -1.90 1.76 8.98
C HIS A 94 -1.62 2.69 10.16
N ARG A 95 -2.66 3.40 10.61
CA ARG A 95 -2.58 4.28 11.78
C ARG A 95 -3.62 3.84 12.81
N LEU A 96 -3.19 3.84 14.07
CA LEU A 96 -4.07 3.75 15.23
C LEU A 96 -4.15 5.13 15.88
N SER A 97 -5.37 5.68 15.96
CA SER A 97 -5.68 6.92 16.68
C SER A 97 -6.36 6.57 17.99
N LEU A 98 -5.94 7.18 19.10
CA LEU A 98 -6.57 7.05 20.40
C LEU A 98 -7.21 8.38 20.78
N GLU A 99 -8.53 8.38 20.91
CA GLU A 99 -9.33 9.50 21.39
C GLU A 99 -9.58 9.30 22.89
N LEU A 100 -9.07 10.22 23.71
CA LEU A 100 -9.15 10.22 25.16
C LEU A 100 -10.29 11.16 25.57
N PHE A 101 -11.31 10.63 26.22
CA PHE A 101 -12.47 11.38 26.71
C PHE A 101 -12.35 11.58 28.23
N TYR A 102 -12.30 12.85 28.63
CA TYR A 102 -12.21 13.28 30.03
C TYR A 102 -13.60 13.61 30.59
N ASP A 103 -13.73 13.65 31.92
CA ASP A 103 -14.99 13.94 32.60
C ASP A 103 -15.49 15.39 32.38
N ASP A 104 -14.59 16.32 32.05
CA ASP A 104 -14.90 17.72 31.72
C ASP A 104 -15.41 17.92 30.28
N GLY A 105 -15.53 16.83 29.51
CA GLY A 105 -15.95 16.85 28.10
C GLY A 105 -14.81 17.14 27.12
N ARG A 106 -13.57 17.30 27.58
CA ARG A 106 -12.40 17.42 26.72
C ARG A 106 -12.16 16.11 25.96
N VAL A 107 -11.75 16.25 24.69
CA VAL A 107 -11.30 15.13 23.86
C VAL A 107 -9.89 15.42 23.37
N GLU A 108 -8.96 14.54 23.69
CA GLU A 108 -7.57 14.62 23.21
C GLU A 108 -7.26 13.47 22.25
N TYR A 109 -6.48 13.76 21.21
CA TYR A 109 -6.03 12.77 20.25
C TYR A 109 -4.57 12.44 20.51
N GLU A 110 -4.28 11.20 20.87
CA GLU A 110 -2.92 10.76 21.13
C GLU A 110 -2.52 9.55 20.29
N SER A 111 -1.23 9.51 19.95
CA SER A 111 -0.59 8.34 19.35
C SER A 111 0.17 7.62 20.46
N PRO A 112 0.26 6.28 20.46
CA PRO A 112 1.04 5.56 21.47
C PRO A 112 2.45 6.15 21.59
N ARG A 113 2.83 6.65 22.77
CA ARG A 113 4.17 7.22 22.98
C ARG A 113 5.22 6.11 22.89
N LEU A 114 6.12 6.24 21.93
CA LEU A 114 7.15 5.24 21.65
C LEU A 114 8.47 5.68 22.26
N ARG A 115 9.04 4.86 23.14
CA ARG A 115 10.31 5.15 23.83
C ARG A 115 11.54 5.15 22.91
N SER A 116 11.44 4.66 21.68
CA SER A 116 12.56 4.63 20.72
C SER A 116 12.10 4.49 19.27
N LYS A 117 12.98 4.86 18.33
CA LYS A 117 12.77 4.62 16.88
C LYS A 117 12.57 3.13 16.55
N ALA A 118 13.26 2.24 17.27
CA ALA A 118 13.10 0.79 17.10
C ALA A 118 11.75 0.28 17.62
N ALA A 119 11.17 0.92 18.63
CA ALA A 119 9.80 0.63 19.06
C ALA A 119 8.79 1.10 18.03
N ALA A 120 9.04 2.25 17.38
CA ALA A 120 8.21 2.75 16.29
C ALA A 120 8.11 1.77 15.13
N LEU A 121 9.24 1.26 14.63
CA LEU A 121 9.25 0.26 13.55
C LEU A 121 8.50 -1.03 13.90
N ARG A 122 8.60 -1.47 15.16
CA ARG A 122 7.86 -2.65 15.65
C ARG A 122 6.36 -2.39 15.76
N LEU A 123 5.96 -1.18 16.16
CA LEU A 123 4.56 -0.79 16.18
C LEU A 123 4.00 -0.72 14.76
N ASP A 124 4.69 -0.06 13.82
CA ASP A 124 4.26 -0.01 12.42
C ASP A 124 4.08 -1.43 11.84
N SER A 125 5.06 -2.31 12.06
CA SER A 125 4.97 -3.71 11.62
C SER A 125 3.81 -4.48 12.27
N LEU A 126 3.43 -4.14 13.51
CA LEU A 126 2.28 -4.71 14.18
C LEU A 126 0.97 -4.18 13.59
N LEU A 127 0.88 -2.87 13.35
CA LEU A 127 -0.28 -2.22 12.77
C LEU A 127 -0.55 -2.78 11.36
N ASP A 128 0.48 -2.98 10.54
CA ASP A 128 0.34 -3.59 9.22
C ASP A 128 -0.23 -5.01 9.27
N ARG A 129 0.08 -5.79 10.31
CA ARG A 129 -0.51 -7.12 10.51
C ARG A 129 -1.94 -7.07 11.01
N LEU A 130 -2.31 -6.07 11.80
CA LEU A 130 -3.68 -5.93 12.32
C LEU A 130 -4.71 -5.72 11.21
N ALA A 131 -4.30 -5.17 10.05
CA ALA A 131 -5.16 -5.01 8.89
C ALA A 131 -5.60 -6.36 8.28
N ASP A 132 -4.78 -7.40 8.40
CA ASP A 132 -5.07 -8.73 7.85
C ASP A 132 -6.19 -9.43 8.63
N GLN A 133 -7.13 -10.05 7.91
CA GLN A 133 -8.27 -10.77 8.48
C GLN A 133 -7.86 -11.90 9.42
N ARG A 134 -6.68 -12.50 9.23
CA ARG A 134 -6.16 -13.56 10.10
C ARG A 134 -5.96 -13.13 11.55
N TYR A 135 -5.81 -11.82 11.78
CA TYR A 135 -5.61 -11.26 13.12
C TYR A 135 -6.91 -10.73 13.74
N GLU A 136 -8.05 -10.84 13.06
CA GLU A 136 -9.34 -10.35 13.53
C GLU A 136 -9.69 -10.82 14.96
N PRO A 137 -9.47 -12.09 15.36
CA PRO A 137 -9.76 -12.57 16.72
C PRO A 137 -8.91 -11.93 17.83
N VAL A 138 -7.76 -11.35 17.48
CA VAL A 138 -6.80 -10.78 18.46
C VAL A 138 -6.69 -9.26 18.40
N ARG A 139 -7.37 -8.61 17.43
CA ARG A 139 -7.32 -7.14 17.24
C ARG A 139 -7.68 -6.39 18.51
N GLU A 140 -8.83 -6.72 19.09
CA GLU A 140 -9.32 -6.02 20.28
C GLU A 140 -8.33 -6.12 21.44
N VAL A 141 -7.81 -7.32 21.72
CA VAL A 141 -6.87 -7.54 22.84
C VAL A 141 -5.55 -6.78 22.63
N LEU A 142 -5.03 -6.77 21.40
CA LEU A 142 -3.81 -6.04 21.08
C LEU A 142 -4.01 -4.53 21.18
N VAL A 143 -5.11 -4.01 20.63
CA VAL A 143 -5.47 -2.60 20.72
C VAL A 143 -5.73 -2.20 22.17
N LYS A 144 -6.39 -3.05 22.97
CA LYS A 144 -6.62 -2.84 24.40
C LYS A 144 -5.31 -2.69 25.17
N ARG A 145 -4.28 -3.49 24.85
CA ARG A 145 -2.95 -3.35 25.48
C ARG A 145 -2.28 -2.02 25.12
N LEU A 146 -2.42 -1.56 23.87
CA LEU A 146 -1.90 -0.26 23.44
C LEU A 146 -2.64 0.89 24.11
N ALA A 147 -3.98 0.84 24.12
CA ALA A 147 -4.83 1.82 24.80
C ALA A 147 -4.54 1.89 26.30
N PHE A 148 -4.36 0.73 26.96
CA PHE A 148 -3.99 0.67 28.37
C PHE A 148 -2.63 1.31 28.65
N SER A 149 -1.67 1.22 27.73
CA SER A 149 -0.38 1.89 27.90
C SER A 149 -0.52 3.40 27.94
N VAL A 150 -1.40 3.96 27.10
CA VAL A 150 -1.70 5.41 27.07
C VAL A 150 -2.52 5.83 28.29
N TRP A 151 -3.49 5.01 28.69
CA TRP A 151 -4.30 5.28 29.89
C TRP A 151 -3.45 5.42 31.16
N ARG A 152 -2.39 4.63 31.31
CA ARG A 152 -1.47 4.78 32.46
C ARG A 152 -0.79 6.15 32.54
N GLU A 153 -0.68 6.86 31.42
CA GLU A 153 -0.11 8.21 31.35
C GLU A 153 -1.18 9.29 31.60
N HIS A 154 -2.46 8.95 31.41
CA HIS A 154 -3.62 9.84 31.60
C HIS A 154 -4.68 9.19 32.51
N PRO A 155 -4.44 9.15 33.83
CA PRO A 155 -5.28 8.42 34.78
C PRO A 155 -6.69 9.02 34.94
N ASP A 156 -6.89 10.26 34.51
CA ASP A 156 -8.13 11.04 34.56
C ASP A 156 -9.05 10.80 33.34
N VAL A 157 -8.62 9.98 32.39
CA VAL A 157 -9.46 9.59 31.24
C VAL A 157 -10.52 8.60 31.68
N LYS A 158 -11.77 8.81 31.25
CA LYS A 158 -12.91 7.94 31.52
C LYS A 158 -13.10 6.89 30.43
N LYS A 159 -12.91 7.29 29.18
CA LYS A 159 -13.13 6.46 28.00
C LYS A 159 -12.01 6.70 26.99
N ILE A 160 -11.49 5.62 26.40
CA ILE A 160 -10.61 5.70 25.23
C ILE A 160 -11.31 5.03 24.06
N ARG A 161 -11.47 5.76 22.95
CA ARG A 161 -11.85 5.18 21.67
C ARG A 161 -10.60 4.99 20.83
N ALA A 162 -10.35 3.75 20.42
CA ALA A 162 -9.25 3.41 19.54
C ALA A 162 -9.79 3.19 18.13
N THR A 163 -9.39 4.04 17.19
CA THR A 163 -9.79 3.96 15.77
C THR A 163 -8.60 3.54 14.94
N PHE A 164 -8.70 2.39 14.28
CA PHE A 164 -7.68 1.89 13.35
C PHE A 164 -8.14 2.12 11.92
N GLY A 165 -7.23 2.56 11.06
CA GLY A 165 -7.53 2.80 9.66
C GLY A 165 -6.29 2.86 8.79
N SER A 166 -6.51 2.90 7.48
CA SER A 166 -5.46 3.11 6.48
C SER A 166 -5.32 4.59 6.15
N LEU A 167 -4.09 5.08 6.16
CA LEU A 167 -3.70 6.35 5.57
C LEU A 167 -3.37 6.10 4.11
N ASN A 168 -4.23 6.63 3.25
CA ASN A 168 -3.96 6.63 1.82
C ASN A 168 -3.21 7.92 1.48
N PRO A 169 -2.03 7.82 0.87
CA PRO A 169 -1.34 9.01 0.39
C PRO A 169 -2.22 9.69 -0.67
N PRO A 170 -2.23 11.03 -0.73
CA PRO A 170 -2.95 11.73 -1.77
C PRO A 170 -2.36 11.37 -3.14
N GLY A 171 -3.21 11.35 -4.17
CA GLY A 171 -2.72 11.34 -5.55
C GLY A 171 -1.93 12.61 -5.85
N ILE A 172 -1.13 12.62 -6.93
CA ILE A 172 -0.29 13.80 -7.27
C ILE A 172 -1.15 15.06 -7.46
N ASN A 173 -2.27 14.94 -8.16
CA ASN A 173 -3.20 16.06 -8.36
C ASN A 173 -3.83 16.56 -7.04
N GLU A 174 -4.12 15.65 -6.11
CA GLU A 174 -4.71 15.97 -4.81
C GLU A 174 -3.67 16.70 -3.95
N PHE A 175 -2.41 16.24 -3.97
CA PHE A 175 -1.30 16.88 -3.30
C PHE A 175 -1.03 18.29 -3.85
N GLU A 176 -1.05 18.48 -5.17
CA GLU A 176 -0.93 19.81 -5.79
C GLU A 176 -2.04 20.78 -5.38
N GLN A 177 -3.24 20.26 -5.08
CA GLN A 177 -4.37 21.03 -4.56
C GLN A 177 -4.32 21.24 -3.04
N GLY A 178 -3.24 20.80 -2.36
CA GLY A 178 -3.06 20.93 -0.92
C GLY A 178 -3.76 19.86 -0.09
N THR A 179 -4.26 18.80 -0.73
CA THR A 179 -4.88 17.67 -0.04
C THR A 179 -3.80 16.85 0.66
N THR A 180 -4.06 16.48 1.91
CA THR A 180 -3.17 15.66 2.73
C THR A 180 -3.64 14.21 2.74
N GLU A 181 -2.94 13.35 3.51
CA GLU A 181 -3.30 11.94 3.67
C GLU A 181 -4.75 11.77 4.13
N ILE A 182 -5.49 10.88 3.45
CA ILE A 182 -6.88 10.57 3.78
C ILE A 182 -6.89 9.37 4.72
N PHE A 183 -7.40 9.57 5.94
CA PHE A 183 -7.61 8.49 6.89
C PHE A 183 -8.94 7.77 6.60
N GLN A 184 -8.87 6.48 6.28
CA GLN A 184 -10.03 5.61 6.10
C GLN A 184 -10.16 4.67 7.30
N PRO A 185 -11.15 4.89 8.19
CA PRO A 185 -11.39 4.03 9.33
C PRO A 185 -11.79 2.62 8.88
N MET A 186 -11.20 1.60 9.52
CA MET A 186 -11.51 0.19 9.25
C MET A 186 -12.29 -0.43 10.41
N PHE A 187 -11.83 -0.22 11.64
CA PHE A 187 -12.51 -0.70 12.85
C PHE A 187 -12.20 0.23 14.02
N SER A 188 -13.09 0.24 15.01
CA SER A 188 -12.90 0.97 16.25
C SER A 188 -13.31 0.14 17.45
N PHE A 189 -12.66 0.41 18.58
CA PHE A 189 -12.96 -0.21 19.87
C PHE A 189 -13.09 0.87 20.93
N ASP A 190 -14.12 0.75 21.75
CA ASP A 190 -14.36 1.63 22.90
C ASP A 190 -13.94 0.91 24.17
N PHE A 191 -13.02 1.50 24.92
CA PHE A 191 -12.58 1.01 26.23
C PHE A 191 -13.01 1.98 27.31
N SER A 192 -13.63 1.45 28.36
CA SER A 192 -13.84 2.13 29.63
C SER A 192 -13.21 1.30 30.74
N LEU A 193 -12.69 1.96 31.78
CA LEU A 193 -12.52 1.28 33.06
C LEU A 193 -13.89 0.77 33.47
N ARG A 194 -13.98 -0.51 33.86
CA ARG A 194 -15.21 -1.04 34.45
C ARG A 194 -15.58 -0.11 35.60
N ASP A 195 -16.67 0.64 35.46
CA ASP A 195 -17.48 0.94 36.63
C ASP A 195 -17.75 -0.41 37.28
N GLU A 196 -17.55 -0.46 38.60
CA GLU A 196 -18.08 -1.54 39.42
C GLU A 196 -19.44 -1.95 38.85
N GLN A 197 -19.57 -3.22 38.47
CA GLN A 197 -20.90 -3.79 38.28
C GLN A 197 -21.63 -3.62 39.62
N LYS A 198 -22.35 -2.52 39.76
CA LYS A 198 -23.51 -2.46 40.64
C LYS A 198 -24.54 -3.39 40.03
N GLN A 199 -24.46 -4.66 40.40
CA GLN A 199 -25.56 -5.49 40.89
C GLN A 199 -25.02 -6.87 41.25
#